data_AF-A0A3S4YJ44-F1
#
_entry.id   AF-A0A3S4YJ44-F1
#
_cell.length_a   1.000
_cell.length_b   1.000
_cell.length_c   1.000
_cell.angle_alpha   90.00
_cell.angle_beta   90.00
_cell.angle_gamma   90.00
#
_symmetry.space_group_name_H-M   'P 1'
#
loop_
_entity.id
_entity.type
_entity.pdbx_description
1 polymer ?
#
loop_
_entity_poly.entity_id
_entity_poly.type
_entity_poly.pdbx_seq_one_letter_code
_entity_poly.pdbx_strand_id
1 'polypeptide(L)'
;MELNFYMFNMQKLLFIVQELHHRGYEKVRVIPSLSNTGLAWRCSLICTDDDRKESIPASTWIQKVLKIGEESDESIKDLTDVMERDYPKFFKKCLGKNSLYTEWYSQMLKSLEKDELPYAFADYFGPTNYWKTSNNKKIYTLPNEEQYY
;
A
#
# COMPACT_ATOMS: atom_id res chain seq x y z
N MET A 1 4.09 17.03 17.66
CA MET A 1 4.04 17.17 16.20
C MET A 1 2.57 17.22 15.84
N GLU A 2 2.16 18.20 15.03
CA GLU A 2 0.77 18.29 14.55
C GLU A 2 0.52 17.16 13.56
N LEU A 3 -0.65 16.50 13.63
CA LEU A 3 -0.95 15.34 12.79
C LEU A 3 -1.01 15.78 11.32
N ASN A 4 -0.24 15.13 10.45
CA ASN A 4 -0.35 15.35 9.03
C ASN A 4 -1.55 14.56 8.49
N PHE A 5 -2.72 15.21 8.34
CA PHE A 5 -3.94 14.54 7.86
C PHE A 5 -3.78 13.87 6.51
N TYR A 6 -3.00 14.46 5.59
CA TYR A 6 -2.68 13.83 4.31
C TYR A 6 -1.99 12.49 4.53
N MET A 7 -0.89 12.47 5.27
CA MET A 7 -0.14 11.24 5.48
C MET A 7 -0.92 10.22 6.30
N PHE A 8 -1.62 10.67 7.34
CA PHE A 8 -2.49 9.84 8.17
C PHE A 8 -3.57 9.12 7.35
N ASN A 9 -4.29 9.85 6.49
CA ASN A 9 -5.33 9.27 5.65
C ASN A 9 -4.77 8.38 4.55
N MET A 10 -3.64 8.74 3.95
CA MET A 10 -2.97 7.88 2.97
C MET A 10 -2.46 6.59 3.61
N GLN A 11 -2.03 6.63 4.87
CA GLN A 11 -1.57 5.46 5.62
C GLN A 11 -2.70 4.42 5.79
N LYS A 12 -3.97 4.85 5.83
CA LYS A 12 -5.13 3.93 5.86
C LYS A 12 -5.09 2.91 4.72
N LEU A 13 -4.51 3.23 3.55
CA LEU A 13 -4.32 2.26 2.46
C LEU A 13 -3.52 1.03 2.89
N LEU A 14 -2.52 1.19 3.76
CA LEU A 14 -1.72 0.08 4.21
C LEU A 14 -2.52 -0.86 5.12
N PHE A 15 -3.36 -0.28 5.97
CA PHE A 15 -4.28 -1.03 6.82
C PHE A 15 -5.40 -1.69 6.03
N ILE A 16 -5.92 -1.04 4.98
CA ILE A 16 -6.87 -1.64 4.04
C ILE A 16 -6.28 -2.90 3.40
N VAL A 17 -5.01 -2.87 3.00
CA VAL A 17 -4.33 -4.03 2.42
C VAL A 17 -4.14 -5.15 3.44
N GLN A 18 -3.79 -4.83 4.69
CA GLN A 18 -3.75 -5.84 5.75
C GLN A 18 -5.13 -6.49 5.97
N GLU A 19 -6.21 -5.71 5.95
CA GLU A 19 -7.57 -6.24 6.05
C GLU A 19 -7.92 -7.12 4.83
N LEU A 20 -7.51 -6.73 3.61
CA LEU A 20 -7.65 -7.56 2.41
C LEU A 20 -6.90 -8.89 2.54
N HIS A 21 -5.70 -8.89 3.12
CA HIS A 21 -4.94 -10.12 3.40
C HIS A 21 -5.70 -11.02 4.37
N HIS A 22 -6.28 -10.48 5.44
CA HIS A 22 -7.13 -11.24 6.37
C HIS A 22 -8.39 -11.82 5.71
N ARG A 23 -8.90 -11.17 4.65
CA ARG A 23 -10.03 -11.65 3.84
C ARG A 23 -9.64 -12.70 2.78
N GLY A 24 -8.35 -13.07 2.68
CA GLY A 24 -7.85 -14.11 1.79
C GLY A 24 -7.29 -13.61 0.45
N TYR A 25 -7.16 -12.30 0.28
CA TYR A 25 -6.51 -11.70 -0.90
C TYR A 25 -5.00 -11.57 -0.71
N GLU A 26 -4.33 -12.64 -0.25
CA GLU A 26 -2.92 -12.59 0.14
C GLU A 26 -1.97 -12.31 -1.04
N LYS A 27 -2.43 -12.48 -2.29
CA LYS A 27 -1.63 -12.15 -3.48
C LYS A 27 -1.58 -10.66 -3.81
N VAL A 28 -2.38 -9.81 -3.13
CA VAL A 28 -2.29 -8.35 -3.30
C VAL A 28 -0.96 -7.87 -2.75
N ARG A 29 -0.16 -7.18 -3.60
CA ARG A 29 1.06 -6.49 -3.17
C ARG A 29 0.92 -4.99 -3.27
N VAL A 30 1.60 -4.30 -2.38
CA VAL A 30 1.71 -2.83 -2.35
C VAL A 30 3.00 -2.40 -3.02
N ILE A 31 2.90 -1.44 -3.92
CA ILE A 31 4.04 -0.72 -4.49
C ILE A 31 3.89 0.75 -4.07
N PRO A 32 4.52 1.15 -2.95
CA PRO A 32 4.56 2.54 -2.58
C PRO A 32 5.71 3.25 -3.30
N SER A 33 5.49 4.47 -3.76
CA SER A 33 6.51 5.28 -4.43
C SER A 33 6.31 6.78 -4.18
N LEU A 34 7.31 7.58 -4.51
CA LEU A 34 7.20 9.04 -4.50
C LEU A 34 7.05 9.54 -5.93
N SER A 35 6.23 10.57 -6.12
CA SER A 35 6.16 11.30 -7.38
C SER A 35 7.53 11.87 -7.80
N ASN A 36 7.75 12.07 -9.09
CA ASN A 36 8.90 12.81 -9.66
C ASN A 36 9.31 14.07 -8.87
N THR A 37 8.36 14.85 -8.34
CA THR A 37 8.64 16.08 -7.59
C THR A 37 8.99 15.84 -6.11
N GLY A 38 8.83 14.61 -5.62
CA GLY A 38 8.91 14.23 -4.21
C GLY A 38 7.74 14.71 -3.35
N LEU A 39 6.75 15.40 -3.92
CA LEU A 39 5.70 16.10 -3.16
C LEU A 39 4.45 15.26 -2.89
N ALA A 40 4.27 14.14 -3.61
CA ALA A 40 3.12 13.27 -3.42
C ALA A 40 3.56 11.82 -3.20
N TRP A 41 2.99 11.20 -2.17
CA TRP A 41 3.08 9.77 -1.98
C TRP A 41 2.11 9.06 -2.91
N ARG A 42 2.62 8.05 -3.62
CA ARG A 42 1.88 7.21 -4.54
C ARG A 42 1.90 5.79 -4.03
N CYS A 43 0.83 5.09 -4.34
CA CYS A 43 0.66 3.70 -3.97
C CYS A 43 -0.19 3.02 -5.02
N SER A 44 0.35 1.92 -5.55
CA SER A 44 -0.35 1.02 -6.45
C SER A 44 -0.54 -0.32 -5.76
N LEU A 45 -1.70 -0.94 -5.93
CA LEU A 45 -1.89 -2.34 -5.59
C LEU A 45 -1.74 -3.16 -6.85
N ILE A 46 -0.93 -4.21 -6.78
CA ILE A 46 -0.69 -5.10 -7.89
C ILE A 46 -1.08 -6.53 -7.57
N CYS A 47 -1.33 -7.26 -8.64
CA CYS A 47 -1.67 -8.67 -8.60
C CYS A 47 -1.08 -9.33 -9.83
N THR A 48 -0.39 -10.45 -9.63
CA THR A 48 0.21 -11.22 -10.72
C THR A 48 -0.51 -12.54 -10.84
N ASP A 49 -1.04 -12.81 -12.03
CA ASP A 49 -1.69 -14.05 -12.42
C ASP A 49 -1.22 -14.42 -13.83
N ASP A 50 -0.64 -15.62 -14.00
CA ASP A 50 -0.14 -16.16 -15.28
C ASP A 50 0.50 -15.11 -16.23
N ASP A 51 1.63 -14.54 -15.81
CA ASP A 51 2.44 -13.52 -16.50
C ASP A 51 1.78 -12.15 -16.75
N ARG A 52 0.52 -11.94 -16.32
CA ARG A 52 -0.15 -10.63 -16.41
C ARG A 52 -0.15 -9.92 -15.06
N LYS A 53 0.52 -8.76 -15.02
CA LYS A 53 0.48 -7.82 -13.90
C LYS A 53 -0.70 -6.88 -14.08
N GLU A 54 -1.70 -6.99 -13.20
CA GLU A 54 -2.72 -5.97 -13.05
C GLU A 54 -2.34 -5.01 -11.92
N SER A 55 -2.72 -3.75 -12.10
CA SER A 55 -2.42 -2.68 -11.15
C SER A 55 -3.61 -1.75 -11.01
N ILE A 56 -3.90 -1.34 -9.78
CA ILE A 56 -4.82 -0.24 -9.49
C ILE A 56 -4.08 0.91 -8.79
N PRO A 57 -4.30 2.17 -9.20
CA PRO A 57 -3.68 3.33 -8.56
C PRO A 57 -4.40 3.66 -7.23
N ALA A 58 -4.15 2.85 -6.20
CA ALA A 58 -4.87 2.92 -4.93
C ALA A 58 -4.76 4.26 -4.21
N SER A 59 -3.60 4.92 -4.30
CA SER A 59 -3.42 6.31 -3.85
C SER A 59 -4.40 7.29 -4.50
N THR A 60 -4.70 7.14 -5.80
CA THR A 60 -5.70 7.96 -6.49
C THR A 60 -7.12 7.59 -6.07
N TRP A 61 -7.39 6.30 -5.83
CA TRP A 61 -8.69 5.84 -5.35
C TRP A 61 -9.02 6.43 -3.97
N ILE A 62 -8.12 6.33 -2.99
CA ILE A 62 -8.42 6.81 -1.63
C ILE A 62 -8.63 8.32 -1.59
N GLN A 63 -7.95 9.08 -2.46
CA GLN A 63 -8.14 10.52 -2.61
C GLN A 63 -9.52 10.90 -3.16
N LYS A 64 -10.21 9.97 -3.83
CA LYS A 64 -11.60 10.17 -4.29
C LYS A 64 -12.62 9.77 -3.24
N VAL A 65 -12.28 8.78 -2.41
CA VAL A 65 -13.16 8.28 -1.34
C VAL A 65 -13.10 9.16 -0.10
N LEU A 66 -11.92 9.71 0.22
CA LEU A 66 -11.68 10.52 1.40
C LEU A 66 -11.26 11.94 1.05
N LYS A 67 -11.65 12.89 1.92
CA LYS A 67 -11.05 14.21 1.97
C LYS A 67 -9.71 14.14 2.71
N ILE A 68 -8.64 13.84 1.98
CA ILE A 68 -7.32 13.54 2.56
C ILE A 68 -6.72 14.64 3.43
N GLY A 69 -7.11 15.91 3.26
CA GLY A 69 -6.60 17.05 4.05
C GLY A 69 -7.33 17.28 5.37
N GLU A 70 -8.38 16.51 5.66
CA GLU A 70 -9.23 16.64 6.85
C GLU A 70 -9.15 15.35 7.68
N GLU A 71 -9.55 15.41 8.95
CA GLU A 71 -9.71 14.18 9.73
C GLU A 71 -10.82 13.31 9.14
N SER A 72 -10.59 12.01 9.10
CA SER A 72 -11.56 11.01 8.62
C SER A 72 -11.73 9.93 9.68
N ASP A 73 -12.98 9.69 10.08
CA ASP A 73 -13.42 8.65 11.00
C ASP A 73 -13.79 7.33 10.31
N GLU A 74 -13.82 7.32 8.96
CA GLU A 74 -14.06 6.13 8.15
C GLU A 74 -13.19 4.95 8.59
N SER A 75 -13.84 3.83 8.87
CA SER A 75 -13.19 2.63 9.38
C SER A 75 -12.45 1.90 8.27
N ILE A 76 -11.38 1.17 8.63
CA ILE A 76 -10.63 0.38 7.66
C ILE A 76 -11.52 -0.66 6.98
N LYS A 77 -12.48 -1.26 7.71
CA LYS A 77 -13.38 -2.27 7.16
C LYS A 77 -14.32 -1.67 6.12
N ASP A 78 -14.92 -0.52 6.40
CA ASP A 78 -15.83 0.14 5.47
C ASP A 78 -15.08 0.57 4.20
N LEU A 79 -13.87 1.10 4.36
CA LEU A 79 -13.01 1.44 3.22
C LEU A 79 -12.62 0.20 2.39
N THR A 80 -12.32 -0.92 3.05
CA THR A 80 -12.06 -2.18 2.35
C THR A 80 -13.30 -2.67 1.59
N ASP A 81 -14.49 -2.60 2.17
CA ASP A 81 -15.75 -2.96 1.51
C ASP A 81 -16.00 -2.11 0.25
N VAL A 82 -15.75 -0.80 0.33
CA VAL A 82 -15.83 0.12 -0.82
C VAL A 82 -14.81 -0.28 -1.89
N MET A 83 -13.56 -0.57 -1.51
CA MET A 83 -12.52 -0.93 -2.47
C MET A 83 -12.84 -2.24 -3.21
N GLU A 84 -13.30 -3.26 -2.49
CA GLU A 84 -13.72 -4.54 -3.07
C GLU A 84 -14.88 -4.37 -4.06
N ARG A 85 -15.85 -3.50 -3.73
CA ARG A 85 -16.97 -3.17 -4.60
C ARG A 85 -16.52 -2.42 -5.86
N ASP A 86 -15.54 -1.54 -5.75
CA ASP A 86 -15.05 -0.73 -6.87
C ASP A 86 -14.14 -1.55 -7.81
N TYR A 87 -13.43 -2.56 -7.31
CA TYR A 87 -12.47 -3.38 -8.08
C TYR A 87 -12.68 -4.91 -7.95
N PRO A 88 -13.90 -5.45 -8.14
CA PRO A 88 -14.20 -6.85 -7.85
C PRO A 88 -13.42 -7.82 -8.76
N LYS A 89 -13.17 -7.43 -10.01
CA LYS A 89 -12.41 -8.26 -10.97
C LYS A 89 -10.93 -8.37 -10.60
N PHE A 90 -10.34 -7.31 -10.05
CA PHE A 90 -8.96 -7.29 -9.59
C PHE A 90 -8.81 -8.23 -8.39
N PHE A 91 -9.62 -8.04 -7.35
CA PHE A 91 -9.50 -8.84 -6.12
C PHE A 91 -9.82 -10.32 -6.33
N LYS A 92 -10.74 -10.66 -7.25
CA LYS A 92 -10.98 -12.06 -7.63
C LYS A 92 -9.70 -12.78 -8.08
N LYS A 93 -8.78 -12.09 -8.76
CA LYS A 93 -7.49 -12.67 -9.20
C LYS A 93 -6.48 -12.78 -8.08
N CYS A 94 -6.62 -11.94 -7.05
CA CYS A 94 -5.71 -11.90 -5.92
C CYS A 94 -6.04 -12.88 -4.81
N LEU A 95 -7.07 -13.70 -4.99
CA LEU A 95 -7.37 -14.83 -4.13
C LEU A 95 -6.22 -15.84 -4.14
N GLY A 96 -5.93 -16.35 -2.96
CA GLY A 96 -4.93 -17.40 -2.74
C GLY A 96 -4.02 -17.07 -1.58
N LYS A 97 -3.06 -17.95 -1.33
CA LYS A 97 -2.13 -17.82 -0.20
C LYS A 97 -0.79 -17.23 -0.64
N ASN A 98 -0.27 -16.33 0.20
CA ASN A 98 1.08 -15.80 0.13
C ASN A 98 1.52 -15.41 1.54
N SER A 99 1.54 -16.40 2.44
CA SER A 99 1.74 -16.17 3.87
C SER A 99 3.09 -15.54 4.19
N LEU A 100 4.10 -15.74 3.34
CA LEU A 100 5.41 -15.09 3.47
C LEU A 100 5.29 -13.57 3.32
N TYR A 101 4.59 -13.11 2.27
CA TYR A 101 4.39 -11.68 2.05
C TYR A 101 3.50 -11.07 3.12
N THR A 102 2.38 -11.70 3.48
CA THR A 102 1.45 -11.13 4.46
C THR A 102 2.06 -11.04 5.86
N GLU A 103 2.89 -12.01 6.26
CA GLU A 103 3.63 -11.97 7.52
C GLU A 103 4.64 -10.80 7.53
N TRP A 104 5.47 -10.70 6.49
CA TRP A 104 6.40 -9.58 6.32
C TRP A 104 5.66 -8.24 6.32
N TYR A 105 4.56 -8.15 5.58
CA TYR A 105 3.74 -6.94 5.47
C TYR A 105 3.15 -6.53 6.83
N SER A 106 2.65 -7.50 7.60
CA SER A 106 2.16 -7.22 8.95
C SER A 106 3.26 -6.72 9.88
N GLN A 107 4.47 -7.28 9.80
CA GLN A 107 5.61 -6.82 10.60
C GLN A 107 6.07 -5.42 10.17
N MET A 108 6.12 -5.15 8.87
CA MET A 108 6.39 -3.83 8.31
C MET A 108 5.39 -2.80 8.85
N LEU A 109 4.09 -3.10 8.78
CA LEU A 109 3.05 -2.18 9.24
C LEU A 109 3.13 -1.89 10.75
N LYS A 110 3.49 -2.89 11.57
CA LYS A 110 3.73 -2.71 13.02
C LYS A 110 4.93 -1.82 13.33
N SER A 111 5.88 -1.70 12.40
CA SER A 111 7.09 -0.88 12.58
C SER A 111 6.90 0.61 12.23
N LEU A 112 5.81 0.93 11.53
CA LEU A 112 5.47 2.29 11.13
C LEU A 112 4.86 3.07 12.29
N GLU A 113 5.28 4.32 12.45
CA GLU A 113 4.60 5.27 13.31
C GLU A 113 3.29 5.75 12.67
N LYS A 114 2.39 6.32 13.49
CA LYS A 114 1.21 7.02 12.97
C LYS A 114 1.68 8.09 12.01
N ASP A 115 1.03 8.19 10.83
CA ASP A 115 1.37 9.11 9.73
C ASP A 115 2.69 8.84 8.99
N GLU A 116 3.39 7.74 9.29
CA GLU A 116 4.60 7.32 8.57
C GLU A 116 4.25 6.54 7.29
N LEU A 117 4.80 6.98 6.15
CA LEU A 117 4.56 6.36 4.85
C LEU A 117 5.84 5.69 4.30
N PRO A 118 5.82 4.40 3.93
CA PRO A 118 6.93 3.73 3.27
C PRO A 118 6.97 4.08 1.78
N TYR A 119 8.11 3.97 1.10
CA TYR A 119 8.24 4.05 -0.36
C TYR A 119 9.39 3.15 -0.84
N ALA A 120 9.12 2.38 -1.89
CA ALA A 120 10.03 1.38 -2.46
C ALA A 120 11.08 2.00 -3.37
N PHE A 121 10.67 3.02 -4.12
CA PHE A 121 11.53 3.79 -4.99
C PHE A 121 10.99 5.22 -5.11
N ALA A 122 11.86 6.10 -5.58
CA ALA A 122 11.45 7.38 -6.15
C ALA A 122 11.88 7.33 -7.62
N ASP A 123 11.17 8.03 -8.50
CA ASP A 123 11.31 7.90 -9.96
C ASP A 123 12.76 8.07 -10.50
N TYR A 124 13.71 8.61 -9.71
CA TYR A 124 15.14 8.75 -10.03
C TYR A 124 16.08 7.69 -9.42
N PHE A 125 15.58 6.83 -8.55
CA PHE A 125 16.36 5.80 -7.86
C PHE A 125 15.83 4.42 -8.22
N GLY A 126 16.73 3.54 -8.67
CA GLY A 126 16.39 2.15 -8.96
C GLY A 126 15.90 1.40 -7.71
N PRO A 127 15.20 0.28 -7.92
CA PRO A 127 14.69 -0.52 -6.82
C PRO A 127 15.85 -1.05 -5.96
N THR A 128 15.61 -1.11 -4.64
CA THR A 128 16.58 -1.66 -3.68
C THR A 128 15.95 -2.80 -2.89
N ASN A 129 16.75 -3.54 -2.14
CA ASN A 129 16.29 -4.59 -1.24
C ASN A 129 15.67 -4.04 0.07
N TYR A 130 15.35 -2.74 0.11
CA TYR A 130 14.64 -2.11 1.21
C TYR A 130 13.72 -0.99 0.71
N TRP A 131 12.67 -0.71 1.46
CA TRP A 131 11.89 0.51 1.35
C TRP A 131 12.45 1.54 2.32
N LYS A 132 12.31 2.82 1.97
CA LYS A 132 12.53 3.93 2.91
C LYS A 132 11.19 4.38 3.48
N THR A 133 11.20 5.14 4.55
CA THR A 133 10.00 5.80 5.08
C THR A 133 10.16 7.31 5.06
N SER A 134 9.05 8.03 5.23
CA SER A 134 9.06 9.48 5.45
C SER A 134 9.92 9.91 6.64
N ASN A 135 10.19 9.02 7.60
CA ASN A 135 11.09 9.27 8.73
C ASN A 135 12.51 8.76 8.49
N ASN A 136 12.88 8.49 7.23
CA ASN A 136 14.19 7.97 6.81
C ASN A 136 14.56 6.60 7.40
N LYS A 137 13.59 5.81 7.90
CA LYS A 137 13.82 4.43 8.31
C LYS A 137 14.00 3.54 7.07
N LYS A 138 14.69 2.41 7.25
CA LYS A 138 14.80 1.36 6.23
C LYS A 138 13.97 0.15 6.65
N ILE A 139 13.17 -0.35 5.72
CA ILE A 139 12.37 -1.57 5.86
C ILE A 139 12.91 -2.55 4.83
N TYR A 140 13.66 -3.55 5.26
CA TYR A 140 14.17 -4.57 4.35
C TYR A 140 13.02 -5.39 3.77
N THR A 141 13.04 -5.58 2.45
CA THR A 141 12.01 -6.32 1.71
C THR A 141 12.35 -7.80 1.68
N LEU A 142 11.39 -8.62 1.27
CA LEU A 142 11.66 -10.03 0.97
C LEU A 142 12.67 -10.14 -0.20
N PRO A 143 13.41 -11.26 -0.29
CA PRO A 143 14.29 -11.52 -1.42
C PRO A 143 13.53 -11.48 -2.75
N ASN A 144 14.11 -10.82 -3.76
CA ASN A 144 13.54 -10.66 -5.11
C ASN A 144 12.21 -9.91 -5.16
N GLU A 145 11.81 -9.19 -4.11
CA GLU A 145 10.59 -8.38 -4.11
C GLU A 145 10.70 -7.21 -5.11
N GLU A 146 11.91 -6.77 -5.43
CA GLU A 146 12.21 -5.72 -6.40
C GLU A 146 11.69 -5.99 -7.81
N GLN A 147 11.46 -7.25 -8.18
CA GLN A 147 10.89 -7.61 -9.48
C GLN A 147 9.47 -7.05 -9.69
N TYR A 148 8.79 -6.68 -8.59
CA TYR A 148 7.43 -6.16 -8.63
C TYR A 148 7.35 -4.65 -8.76
N TYR A 149 8.44 -3.91 -8.55
CA TYR A 149 8.45 -2.44 -8.51
C TYR A 149 8.42 -1.85 -9.92
#